data_AF-A0A1J3JQ54-F1
#
_entry.id   AF-A0A1J3JQ54-F1
#
_cell.length_a   1.000
_cell.length_b   1.000
_cell.length_c   1.000
_cell.angle_alpha   90.00
_cell.angle_beta   90.00
_cell.angle_gamma   90.00
#
_symmetry.space_group_name_H-M   'P 1'
#
loop_
_entity.id
_entity.type
_entity.pdbx_description
1 polymer ?
#
loop_
_entity_poly.entity_id
_entity_poly.type
_entity_poly.pdbx_seq_one_letter_code
_entity_poly.pdbx_strand_id
1 'polypeptide(L)'
;KDVTYMDFLNRVRTGELKLKSKGQWDVPHPWLNLFVPKSQISKFDNGIFKGIILRNNITSGPVLVYPMNRNKWNDRMSTAIPEEDVFYAVGFLRSADFDNWEDYENENMEILKFSEDEKMGVVQYLPYYSSQEEA
;
A
#
# COMPACT_ATOMS: atom_id res chain seq x y z
N LYS A 1 18.53 -20.00 -0.48
CA LYS A 1 19.13 -20.63 0.72
C LYS A 1 17.97 -21.05 1.59
N ASP A 2 17.94 -22.30 2.01
CA ASP A 2 16.83 -22.79 2.83
C ASP A 2 16.99 -22.27 4.25
N VAL A 3 15.87 -21.94 4.88
CA VAL A 3 15.80 -21.36 6.23
C VAL A 3 14.72 -22.07 7.02
N THR A 4 14.75 -21.95 8.34
CA THR A 4 13.69 -22.53 9.17
C THR A 4 12.36 -21.80 8.95
N TYR A 5 11.26 -22.45 9.31
CA TYR A 5 9.93 -21.83 9.29
C TYR A 5 9.90 -20.51 10.08
N MET A 6 10.53 -20.49 11.27
CA MET A 6 10.55 -19.31 12.12
C MET A 6 11.42 -18.19 11.55
N ASP A 7 12.57 -18.53 10.95
CA ASP A 7 13.41 -17.53 10.28
C ASP A 7 12.66 -16.88 9.11
N PHE A 8 11.87 -17.66 8.36
CA PHE A 8 11.04 -17.12 7.29
C PHE A 8 9.95 -16.18 7.82
N LEU A 9 9.20 -16.59 8.85
CA LEU A 9 8.16 -15.75 9.46
C LEU A 9 8.75 -14.46 10.05
N ASN A 10 9.93 -14.52 10.66
CA ASN A 10 10.57 -13.39 11.32
C ASN A 10 11.53 -12.59 10.40
N ARG A 11 11.51 -12.82 9.08
CA ARG A 11 12.50 -12.23 8.16
C ARG A 11 12.54 -10.69 8.18
N VAL A 12 11.41 -10.03 8.46
CA VAL A 12 11.31 -8.55 8.51
C VAL A 12 12.10 -7.96 9.69
N ARG A 13 12.30 -8.72 10.77
CA ARG A 13 13.09 -8.29 11.94
C ARG A 13 14.53 -7.92 11.59
N THR A 14 15.12 -8.60 10.61
CA THR A 14 16.47 -8.25 10.14
C THR A 14 16.49 -6.86 9.50
N GLY A 15 15.44 -6.52 8.74
CA GLY A 15 15.25 -5.18 8.17
C GLY A 15 15.04 -4.11 9.24
N GLU A 16 14.17 -4.39 10.22
CA GLU A 16 13.94 -3.52 11.38
C GLU A 16 15.24 -3.18 12.10
N LEU A 17 16.03 -4.19 12.51
CA LEU A 17 17.27 -3.98 13.25
C LEU A 17 18.28 -3.13 12.45
N LYS A 18 18.35 -3.36 11.14
CA LYS A 18 19.21 -2.59 10.24
C LYS A 18 18.76 -1.13 10.13
N LEU A 19 17.46 -0.88 10.01
CA LEU A 19 16.91 0.49 9.97
C LEU A 19 17.11 1.21 11.31
N LYS A 20 16.88 0.53 12.44
CA LYS A 20 17.16 1.05 13.79
C LYS A 20 18.61 1.47 13.96
N SER A 21 19.57 0.65 13.50
CA SER A 21 21.00 1.00 13.58
C SER A 21 21.39 2.24 12.78
N LYS A 22 20.53 2.68 11.85
CA LYS A 22 20.72 3.86 11.00
C LYS A 22 19.87 5.05 11.42
N GLY A 23 19.04 4.92 12.45
CA GLY A 23 18.06 5.94 12.82
C GLY A 23 16.91 6.08 11.82
N GLN A 24 16.72 5.12 10.91
CA GLN A 24 15.71 5.15 9.84
C GLN A 24 14.45 4.34 10.19
N TRP A 25 14.30 3.97 11.47
CA TRP A 25 13.13 3.22 11.95
C TRP A 25 12.10 4.10 12.65
N ASP A 26 12.56 5.05 13.47
CA ASP A 26 11.69 5.97 14.20
C ASP A 26 11.53 7.29 13.41
N VAL A 27 11.08 7.15 12.16
CA VAL A 27 10.83 8.23 11.19
C VAL A 27 9.37 8.21 10.71
N PRO A 28 8.85 9.24 10.02
CA PRO A 28 7.51 9.18 9.46
C PRO A 28 7.33 8.04 8.43
N HIS A 29 6.16 7.38 8.46
CA HIS A 29 5.80 6.27 7.57
C HIS A 29 4.47 6.59 6.85
N PRO A 30 4.49 7.40 5.77
CA PRO A 30 3.30 7.78 5.00
C PRO A 30 2.85 6.61 4.11
N TRP A 31 2.42 5.51 4.73
CA TRP A 31 2.02 4.29 4.05
C TRP A 31 0.65 4.44 3.41
N LEU A 32 0.52 3.93 2.20
CA LEU A 32 -0.76 3.76 1.52
C LEU A 32 -0.98 2.27 1.25
N ASN A 33 -2.06 1.72 1.80
CA ASN A 33 -2.42 0.31 1.60
C ASN A 33 -3.80 0.23 0.96
N LEU A 34 -3.91 -0.54 -0.13
CA LEU A 34 -5.06 -0.57 -1.00
C LEU A 34 -5.44 -2.01 -1.36
N PHE A 35 -6.73 -2.25 -1.52
CA PHE A 35 -7.28 -3.38 -2.24
C PHE A 35 -7.76 -2.92 -3.62
N VAL A 36 -7.20 -3.52 -4.67
CA VAL A 36 -7.47 -3.17 -6.07
C VAL A 36 -8.20 -4.34 -6.74
N PRO A 37 -9.37 -4.15 -7.37
CA PRO A 37 -10.03 -5.23 -8.10
C PRO A 37 -9.12 -5.83 -9.18
N LYS A 38 -9.18 -7.14 -9.42
CA LYS A 38 -8.34 -7.80 -10.43
C LYS A 38 -8.57 -7.20 -11.81
N SER A 39 -9.80 -6.84 -12.16
CA SER A 39 -10.11 -6.22 -13.45
C SER A 39 -9.37 -4.89 -13.68
N GLN A 40 -9.00 -4.19 -12.61
CA GLN A 40 -8.37 -2.87 -12.66
C GLN A 40 -6.85 -2.88 -12.49
N ILE A 41 -6.23 -4.00 -12.11
CA ILE A 41 -4.81 -4.03 -11.75
C ILE A 41 -3.87 -3.59 -12.89
N SER A 42 -4.21 -3.89 -14.15
CA SER A 42 -3.41 -3.44 -15.29
C SER A 42 -3.57 -1.94 -15.56
N LYS A 43 -4.76 -1.39 -15.31
CA LYS A 43 -5.01 0.06 -15.40
C LYS A 43 -4.28 0.79 -14.27
N PHE A 44 -4.33 0.24 -13.06
CA PHE A 44 -3.58 0.68 -11.89
C PHE A 44 -2.08 0.70 -12.18
N ASP A 45 -1.52 -0.37 -12.75
CA ASP A 45 -0.10 -0.44 -13.13
C ASP A 45 0.29 0.68 -14.12
N ASN A 46 -0.47 0.86 -15.18
CA ASN A 46 -0.16 1.87 -16.19
C ASN A 46 -0.31 3.31 -15.66
N GLY A 47 -1.37 3.59 -14.91
CA GLY A 47 -1.65 4.94 -14.43
C GLY A 47 -0.85 5.34 -13.20
N ILE A 48 -0.64 4.41 -12.27
CA ILE A 48 0.00 4.70 -10.99
C ILE A 48 1.48 4.30 -11.03
N PHE A 49 1.80 3.01 -11.21
CA PHE A 49 3.20 2.59 -11.17
C PHE A 49 4.03 3.18 -12.30
N LYS A 50 3.55 3.11 -13.54
CA LYS A 50 4.25 3.66 -14.71
C LYS A 50 3.95 5.13 -14.98
N GLY A 51 2.94 5.69 -14.31
CA GLY A 51 2.56 7.09 -14.40
C GLY A 51 3.05 7.87 -13.19
N ILE A 52 2.18 8.04 -12.20
CA ILE A 52 2.40 8.87 -11.00
C ILE A 52 3.77 8.59 -10.35
N ILE A 53 4.05 7.32 -10.03
CA ILE A 53 5.26 6.93 -9.29
C ILE A 53 6.53 7.24 -10.07
N LEU A 54 6.59 6.87 -11.36
CA LEU A 54 7.77 7.17 -12.20
C LEU A 54 7.93 8.67 -12.45
N ARG A 55 6.81 9.40 -12.58
CA ARG A 55 6.80 10.84 -12.83
C ARG A 55 7.32 11.64 -11.64
N ASN A 56 6.88 11.29 -10.42
CA ASN A 56 7.28 11.99 -9.21
C ASN A 56 8.68 11.54 -8.75
N ASN A 57 9.07 10.28 -9.04
CA ASN A 57 10.40 9.74 -8.77
C ASN A 57 10.84 9.86 -7.29
N ILE A 58 9.88 9.71 -6.38
CA ILE A 58 10.10 9.71 -4.94
C ILE A 58 10.20 8.24 -4.48
N THR A 59 11.41 7.75 -4.19
CA THR A 59 11.62 6.34 -3.85
C THR A 59 12.23 6.14 -2.47
N SER A 60 11.46 5.60 -1.52
CA SER A 60 11.95 5.32 -0.16
C SER A 60 11.31 4.10 0.51
N GLY A 61 11.07 3.01 -0.22
CA GLY A 61 10.57 1.79 0.40
C GLY A 61 10.06 0.75 -0.59
N PRO A 62 9.71 -0.46 -0.09
CA PRO A 62 9.12 -1.49 -0.93
C PRO A 62 7.68 -1.14 -1.33
N VAL A 63 7.33 -1.55 -2.56
CA VAL A 63 5.94 -1.65 -3.01
C VAL A 63 5.57 -3.13 -3.07
N LEU A 64 4.55 -3.52 -2.31
CA LEU A 64 4.00 -4.88 -2.32
C LEU A 64 2.82 -4.96 -3.29
N VAL A 65 2.77 -6.01 -4.10
CA VAL A 65 1.64 -6.31 -4.99
C VAL A 65 1.42 -7.81 -5.05
N TYR A 66 0.28 -8.31 -4.59
CA TYR A 66 -0.06 -9.73 -4.67
C TYR A 66 -1.59 -9.97 -4.64
N PRO A 67 -2.08 -11.02 -5.32
CA PRO A 67 -3.51 -11.32 -5.37
C PRO A 67 -4.01 -12.03 -4.10
N MET A 68 -5.30 -11.85 -3.83
CA MET A 68 -6.07 -12.40 -2.73
C MET A 68 -7.35 -13.04 -3.29
N ASN A 69 -7.82 -14.13 -2.68
CA ASN A 69 -9.08 -14.77 -3.04
C ASN A 69 -10.18 -14.32 -2.09
N ARG A 70 -11.26 -13.71 -2.62
CA ARG A 70 -12.39 -13.20 -1.84
C ARG A 70 -13.10 -14.28 -1.03
N ASN A 71 -13.12 -15.52 -1.51
CA ASN A 71 -13.73 -16.66 -0.81
C ASN A 71 -13.06 -17.05 0.52
N LYS A 72 -11.93 -16.43 0.88
CA LYS A 72 -11.29 -16.58 2.20
C LYS A 72 -11.69 -15.48 3.19
N TRP A 73 -12.54 -14.54 2.78
CA TRP A 73 -13.01 -13.42 3.59
C TRP A 73 -14.48 -13.62 3.96
N ASN A 74 -14.81 -13.38 5.22
CA ASN A 74 -16.17 -13.51 5.74
C ASN A 74 -16.93 -12.19 5.51
N ASP A 75 -17.95 -12.24 4.65
CA ASP A 75 -18.83 -11.11 4.30
C ASP A 75 -19.66 -10.57 5.49
N ARG A 76 -19.77 -11.33 6.58
CA ARG A 76 -20.41 -10.88 7.83
C ARG A 76 -19.51 -10.02 8.72
N MET A 77 -18.26 -9.79 8.33
CA MET A 77 -17.32 -8.96 9.07
C MET A 77 -17.31 -7.53 8.53
N SER A 78 -16.77 -6.59 9.32
CA SER A 78 -16.71 -5.16 8.95
C SER A 78 -15.62 -4.80 7.93
N THR A 79 -14.82 -5.76 7.47
CA THR A 79 -13.74 -5.47 6.53
C THR A 79 -14.31 -5.21 5.13
N ALA A 80 -14.15 -3.98 4.65
CA ALA A 80 -14.45 -3.62 3.27
C ALA A 80 -13.39 -4.20 2.32
N ILE A 81 -13.84 -4.84 1.24
CA ILE A 81 -13.00 -5.38 0.16
C ILE A 81 -13.72 -5.26 -1.19
N PRO A 82 -13.00 -5.27 -2.32
CA PRO A 82 -13.61 -5.22 -3.65
C PRO A 82 -14.60 -6.36 -3.93
N GLU A 83 -15.65 -6.06 -4.70
CA GLU A 83 -16.66 -7.02 -5.16
C GLU A 83 -16.20 -7.85 -6.38
N GLU A 84 -15.04 -8.49 -6.27
CA GLU A 84 -14.50 -9.43 -7.25
C GLU A 84 -13.94 -10.68 -6.58
N ASP A 85 -14.01 -11.84 -7.25
CA ASP A 85 -13.47 -13.12 -6.75
C ASP A 85 -11.98 -13.04 -6.39
N VAL A 86 -11.24 -12.21 -7.13
CA VAL A 86 -9.82 -11.92 -6.90
C VAL A 86 -9.63 -10.41 -6.86
N PHE A 87 -8.86 -9.96 -5.88
CA PHE A 87 -8.38 -8.58 -5.77
C PHE A 87 -6.92 -8.59 -5.36
N TYR A 88 -6.21 -7.47 -5.50
CA TYR A 88 -4.81 -7.34 -5.15
C TYR A 88 -4.65 -6.51 -3.90
N ALA A 89 -3.83 -6.98 -2.96
CA ALA A 89 -3.27 -6.14 -1.92
C ALA A 89 -2.09 -5.37 -2.52
N VAL A 90 -2.16 -4.04 -2.47
CA VAL A 90 -1.12 -3.11 -2.91
C VAL A 90 -0.68 -2.28 -1.72
N GLY A 91 0.59 -2.30 -1.36
CA GLY A 91 1.13 -1.57 -0.21
C GLY A 91 2.33 -0.73 -0.59
N PHE A 92 2.22 0.59 -0.47
CA PHE A 92 3.33 1.54 -0.60
C PHE A 92 3.93 1.76 0.78
N LEU A 93 4.98 1.01 1.12
CA LEU A 93 5.56 0.99 2.47
C LEU A 93 6.79 1.90 2.55
N ARG A 94 6.54 3.20 2.49
CA ARG A 94 7.57 4.23 2.38
C ARG A 94 8.02 4.75 3.74
N SER A 95 9.25 5.21 3.81
CA SER A 95 9.80 5.95 4.95
C SER A 95 10.19 7.34 4.49
N ALA A 96 9.66 8.35 5.16
CA ALA A 96 10.00 9.75 4.91
C ALA A 96 10.96 10.25 5.99
N ASP A 97 11.69 11.31 5.67
CA ASP A 97 12.35 12.14 6.67
C ASP A 97 11.34 13.14 7.24
N PHE A 98 11.66 13.77 8.37
CA PHE A 98 10.75 14.71 9.05
C PHE A 98 10.46 15.98 8.24
N ASP A 99 11.27 16.29 7.24
CA ASP A 99 11.18 17.48 6.39
C ASP A 99 10.57 17.22 5.00
N ASN A 100 10.29 15.96 4.63
CA ASN A 100 9.78 15.60 3.29
C ASN A 100 8.55 14.70 3.29
N TRP A 101 7.94 14.41 4.44
CA TRP A 101 6.76 13.55 4.53
C TRP A 101 5.56 14.07 3.72
N GLU A 102 5.45 15.38 3.54
CA GLU A 102 4.38 16.01 2.76
C GLU A 102 4.41 15.61 1.28
N ASP A 103 5.60 15.40 0.69
CA ASP A 103 5.73 14.99 -0.72
C ASP A 103 5.11 13.60 -0.94
N TYR A 104 5.31 12.69 0.02
CA TYR A 104 4.73 11.36 -0.02
C TYR A 104 3.22 11.39 0.17
N GLU A 105 2.73 12.26 1.05
CA GLU A 105 1.30 12.40 1.31
C GLU A 105 0.58 13.02 0.10
N ASN A 106 1.20 14.00 -0.56
CA ASN A 106 0.73 14.55 -1.83
C ASN A 106 0.66 13.49 -2.92
N GLU A 107 1.66 12.62 -3.04
CA GLU A 107 1.62 11.51 -3.98
C GLU A 107 0.54 10.47 -3.61
N ASN A 108 0.37 10.15 -2.32
CA ASN A 108 -0.71 9.26 -1.85
C ASN A 108 -2.09 9.82 -2.23
N MET A 109 -2.31 11.11 -2.03
CA MET A 109 -3.54 11.80 -2.43
C MET A 109 -3.74 11.76 -3.95
N GLU A 110 -2.67 11.92 -4.74
CA GLU A 110 -2.75 11.81 -6.20
C GLU A 110 -3.15 10.41 -6.66
N ILE A 111 -2.60 9.37 -6.04
CA ILE A 111 -2.95 7.96 -6.32
C ILE A 111 -4.43 7.70 -6.01
N LEU A 112 -4.90 8.16 -4.85
CA LEU A 112 -6.30 8.01 -4.45
C LEU A 112 -7.23 8.75 -5.40
N LYS A 113 -6.91 10.01 -5.72
CA LYS A 113 -7.70 10.83 -6.65
C LYS A 113 -7.77 10.20 -8.03
N PHE A 114 -6.64 9.74 -8.58
CA PHE A 114 -6.62 9.06 -9.87
C PHE A 114 -7.48 7.79 -9.85
N SER A 115 -7.42 7.01 -8.76
CA SER A 115 -8.23 5.79 -8.61
C SER A 115 -9.73 6.09 -8.58
N GLU A 116 -10.12 7.19 -7.93
CA GLU A 116 -11.51 7.69 -7.86
C GLU A 116 -11.98 8.20 -9.23
N ASP A 117 -11.22 9.10 -9.87
CA ASP A 117 -11.53 9.70 -11.17
C ASP A 117 -11.71 8.63 -12.25
N GLU A 118 -10.87 7.59 -12.20
CA GLU A 118 -10.91 6.44 -13.11
C GLU A 118 -11.91 5.34 -12.71
N LYS A 119 -12.67 5.56 -11.63
CA LYS A 119 -13.72 4.68 -11.08
C LYS A 119 -13.23 3.25 -10.88
N MET A 120 -12.04 3.10 -10.32
CA MET A 120 -11.39 1.80 -10.18
C MET A 120 -11.96 0.94 -9.06
N GLY A 121 -12.83 1.46 -8.19
CA GLY A 121 -13.37 0.70 -7.06
C GLY A 121 -12.29 0.22 -6.10
N VAL A 122 -11.23 1.03 -5.93
CA VAL A 122 -10.16 0.76 -4.97
C VAL A 122 -10.68 0.99 -3.56
N VAL A 123 -10.32 0.09 -2.63
CA VAL A 123 -10.68 0.19 -1.22
C VAL A 123 -9.41 0.39 -0.40
N GLN A 124 -9.38 1.35 0.53
CA GLN A 124 -8.24 1.51 1.42
C GLN A 124 -8.22 0.42 2.51
N TYR A 125 -7.04 -0.17 2.75
CA TYR A 125 -6.76 -1.04 3.90
C TYR A 125 -6.00 -0.23 4.95
N LEU A 126 -6.37 -0.35 6.22
CA LEU A 126 -5.91 0.57 7.28
C LEU A 126 -6.23 2.04 6.95
N PRO A 127 -7.48 2.36 6.57
CA PRO A 127 -7.83 3.70 6.12
C PRO A 127 -7.67 4.73 7.24
N TYR A 128 -7.29 5.94 6.85
CA TYR A 128 -7.42 7.13 7.68
C TYR A 128 -8.32 8.12 6.94
N TYR A 129 -9.42 8.49 7.59
CA TYR A 129 -10.37 9.49 7.10
C TYR A 129 -10.45 10.61 8.12
N SER A 130 -10.45 11.85 7.65
CA SER A 130 -10.49 13.03 8.50
C SER A 130 -11.92 13.42 8.88
N SER A 131 -12.91 12.90 8.13
CA SER A 131 -14.34 13.13 8.35
C SER A 131 -15.18 11.87 8.13
N GLN A 132 -16.42 11.89 8.60
CA GLN A 132 -17.39 10.81 8.35
C GLN A 132 -17.90 10.78 6.91
N GLU A 133 -17.82 11.91 6.20
CA GLU A 133 -18.25 12.00 4.79
C GLU A 133 -17.25 11.31 3.84
N GLU A 134 -16.00 11.19 4.25
CA GLU A 134 -14.93 10.48 3.53
C GLU A 134 -14.92 8.96 3.78
N ALA A 135 -15.58 8.48 4.85
CA ALA A 135 -15.58 7.09 5.31
C ALA A 135 -16.73 6.27 4.74
#